data_AF-L8PR69-F1
#
_entry.id   AF-L8PR69-F1
#
_cell.length_a   1.000
_cell.length_b   1.000
_cell.length_c   1.000
_cell.angle_alpha   90.00
_cell.angle_beta   90.00
_cell.angle_gamma   90.00
#
_symmetry.space_group_name_H-M   'P 1'
#
loop_
_entity.id
_entity.type
_entity.pdbx_description
1 polymer ?
#
loop_
_entity_poly.entity_id
_entity_poly.type
_entity_poly.pdbx_seq_one_letter_code
_entity_poly.pdbx_strand_id
1 'polypeptide(L)'
;MAVVGIREARISGLCQSAVAHTPLGAATLVVRSDADRPVRAHDMVIDLSEVTGDMTFESVEMGRDAATLNRSGVAGPTGTYAQQARTLTITDMRLEAWSLTAGMFSLSDASLSVERGEQPCP
;
A
#
# COMPACT_ATOMS: atom_id res chain seq x y z
N MET A 1 1.59 -13.25 -4.62
CA MET A 1 2.53 -12.33 -3.96
C MET A 1 3.17 -11.48 -5.04
N ALA A 2 3.13 -10.17 -4.86
CA ALA A 2 3.70 -9.20 -5.79
C ALA A 2 4.34 -8.07 -4.99
N VAL A 3 5.58 -7.71 -5.34
CA VAL A 3 6.28 -6.59 -4.72
C VAL A 3 6.04 -5.34 -5.56
N VAL A 4 5.53 -4.29 -4.91
CA VAL A 4 5.23 -3.00 -5.55
C VAL A 4 6.06 -1.92 -4.90
N GLY A 5 6.90 -1.26 -5.70
CA GLY A 5 7.61 -0.05 -5.30
C GLY A 5 6.85 1.20 -5.71
N ILE A 6 6.70 2.16 -4.80
CA ILE A 6 5.98 3.42 -5.02
C ILE A 6 6.85 4.56 -4.51
N ARG A 7 7.24 5.48 -5.41
CA ARG A 7 8.06 6.64 -5.03
C ARG A 7 7.29 7.67 -4.19
N GLU A 8 6.05 7.95 -4.59
CA GLU A 8 5.15 8.86 -3.87
C GLU A 8 3.74 8.29 -3.91
N ALA A 9 3.05 8.32 -2.78
CA ALA A 9 1.64 8.00 -2.67
C ALA A 9 0.86 9.08 -1.93
N ARG A 10 -0.37 9.28 -2.39
CA ARG A 10 -1.39 10.10 -1.72
C ARG A 10 -2.61 9.21 -1.52
N ILE A 11 -2.99 8.99 -0.27
CA ILE A 11 -4.08 8.08 0.10
C ILE A 11 -5.14 8.89 0.84
N SER A 12 -6.34 8.99 0.26
CA SER A 12 -7.48 9.69 0.85
C SER A 12 -8.45 8.69 1.46
N GLY A 13 -9.06 9.00 2.61
CA GLY A 13 -10.02 8.10 3.24
C GLY A 13 -9.41 6.75 3.67
N LEU A 14 -8.15 6.76 4.14
CA LEU A 14 -7.46 5.54 4.53
C LEU A 14 -8.22 4.86 5.69
N CYS A 15 -8.46 3.56 5.56
CA CYS A 15 -8.71 2.66 6.68
C CYS A 15 -7.74 1.48 6.53
N GLN A 16 -6.73 1.41 7.39
CA GLN A 16 -5.80 0.30 7.44
C GLN A 16 -5.90 -0.36 8.81
N SER A 17 -6.07 -1.68 8.84
CA SER A 17 -6.16 -2.46 10.07
C SER A 17 -5.17 -3.63 10.07
N ALA A 18 -4.60 -3.93 11.23
CA ALA A 18 -3.83 -5.14 11.45
C ALA A 18 -4.30 -5.83 12.74
N VAL A 19 -4.75 -7.08 12.62
CA VAL A 19 -5.18 -7.89 13.77
C VAL A 19 -3.96 -8.60 14.36
N ALA A 20 -3.77 -8.45 15.67
CA ALA A 20 -2.75 -9.14 16.44
C ALA A 20 -3.41 -10.03 17.49
N HIS A 21 -3.01 -11.31 17.53
CA HIS A 21 -3.42 -12.23 18.58
C HIS A 21 -2.40 -12.22 19.71
N THR A 22 -2.83 -11.82 20.91
CA THR A 22 -2.00 -11.76 22.10
C THR A 22 -2.49 -12.76 23.15
N PRO A 23 -1.69 -13.08 24.19
CA PRO A 23 -2.16 -13.91 25.32
C PRO A 23 -3.38 -13.32 26.05
N LEU A 24 -3.64 -12.02 25.90
CA LEU A 24 -4.77 -11.31 26.52
C LEU A 24 -6.01 -11.23 25.62
N GLY A 25 -5.95 -11.84 24.43
CA GLY A 25 -7.00 -11.78 23.40
C GLY A 25 -6.54 -11.07 22.12
N ALA A 26 -7.46 -10.99 21.15
CA ALA A 26 -7.22 -10.25 19.91
C ALA A 26 -7.24 -8.73 20.16
N ALA A 27 -6.38 -8.02 19.46
CA ALA A 27 -6.37 -6.57 19.36
C ALA A 27 -6.19 -6.15 17.90
N THR A 28 -6.79 -5.05 17.51
CA THR A 28 -6.68 -4.52 16.15
C THR A 28 -6.00 -3.16 16.20
N LEU A 29 -4.85 -3.03 15.52
CA LEU A 29 -4.25 -1.74 15.24
C LEU A 29 -4.98 -1.12 14.06
N VAL A 30 -5.44 0.12 14.19
CA VAL A 30 -6.17 0.82 13.13
C VAL A 30 -5.54 2.18 12.84
N VAL A 31 -5.34 2.47 11.56
CA VAL A 31 -4.91 3.76 11.02
C VAL A 31 -6.05 4.31 10.17
N ARG A 32 -6.50 5.54 10.44
CA ARG A 32 -7.55 6.20 9.66
C ARG A 32 -7.14 7.59 9.22
N SER A 33 -7.58 8.01 8.03
CA SER A 33 -7.50 9.42 7.60
C SER A 33 -8.81 9.87 6.97
N ASP A 34 -9.06 11.18 7.02
CA ASP A 34 -10.22 11.76 6.33
C ASP A 34 -10.01 11.79 4.81
N ALA A 35 -11.10 11.94 4.05
CA ALA A 35 -11.04 12.11 2.60
C ALA A 35 -10.40 13.45 2.20
N ASP A 36 -10.66 14.51 2.96
CA ASP A 36 -10.14 15.86 2.68
C ASP A 36 -8.67 16.05 3.12
N ARG A 37 -8.15 15.10 3.91
CA ARG A 37 -6.80 15.17 4.49
C ARG A 37 -6.03 13.88 4.24
N PRO A 38 -5.41 13.76 3.07
CA PRO A 38 -4.81 12.51 2.66
C PRO A 38 -3.44 12.29 3.26
N VAL A 39 -3.18 11.02 3.56
CA VAL A 39 -1.86 10.52 3.96
C VAL A 39 -0.90 10.65 2.79
N ARG A 40 0.31 11.13 3.09
CA ARG A 40 1.43 11.18 2.14
C ARG A 40 2.51 10.21 2.57
N ALA A 41 3.00 9.43 1.63
CA ALA A 41 4.07 8.49 1.85
C ALA A 41 5.08 8.52 0.71
N HIS A 42 6.35 8.29 1.06
CA HIS A 42 7.46 8.29 0.13
C HIS A 42 8.26 7.00 0.25
N ASP A 43 8.80 6.56 -0.89
CA ASP A 43 9.66 5.38 -1.00
C ASP A 43 9.04 4.16 -0.30
N MET A 44 7.83 3.81 -0.72
CA MET A 44 7.12 2.65 -0.22
C MET A 44 7.46 1.40 -0.99
N VAL A 45 7.53 0.29 -0.28
CA VAL A 45 7.59 -1.06 -0.81
C VAL A 45 6.48 -1.86 -0.13
N ILE A 46 5.60 -2.44 -0.93
CA ILE A 46 4.47 -3.24 -0.44
C ILE A 46 4.58 -4.65 -1.01
N ASP A 47 4.47 -5.65 -0.15
CA ASP A 47 4.28 -7.04 -0.57
C ASP A 47 2.79 -7.38 -0.48
N LEU A 48 2.16 -7.46 -1.65
CA LEU A 48 0.72 -7.60 -1.81
C LEU A 48 0.32 -9.06 -2.01
N SER A 49 -0.73 -9.49 -1.33
CA SER A 49 -1.50 -10.69 -1.71
C SER A 49 -2.53 -10.35 -2.78
N GLU A 50 -3.27 -9.26 -2.58
CA GLU A 50 -4.36 -8.83 -3.45
C GLU A 50 -4.53 -7.30 -3.43
N VAL A 51 -4.93 -6.74 -4.57
CA VAL A 51 -5.44 -5.37 -4.65
C VAL A 51 -6.61 -5.34 -5.63
N THR A 52 -7.72 -4.74 -5.22
CA THR A 52 -8.93 -4.56 -6.03
C THR A 52 -9.37 -3.09 -6.02
N GLY A 53 -10.19 -2.72 -7.01
CA GLY A 53 -10.65 -1.36 -7.25
C GLY A 53 -10.58 -0.99 -8.72
N ASP A 54 -11.05 0.20 -9.06
CA ASP A 54 -11.02 0.72 -10.43
C ASP A 54 -9.66 1.37 -10.70
N MET A 55 -8.86 0.76 -11.57
CA MET A 55 -7.47 1.13 -11.80
C MET A 55 -7.29 1.85 -13.14
N THR A 56 -6.76 3.07 -13.08
CA THR A 56 -6.34 3.83 -14.26
C THR A 56 -4.83 4.03 -14.23
N PHE A 57 -4.16 3.56 -15.28
CA PHE A 57 -2.72 3.71 -15.44
C PHE A 57 -2.39 4.79 -16.46
N GLU A 58 -1.47 5.67 -16.09
CA GLU A 58 -0.93 6.69 -16.99
C GLU A 58 0.51 6.35 -17.36
N SER A 59 0.78 6.30 -18.68
CA SER A 59 2.09 5.94 -19.24
C SER A 59 2.58 4.57 -18.73
N VAL A 60 1.74 3.55 -18.86
CA VAL A 60 2.06 2.19 -18.43
C VAL A 60 2.98 1.47 -19.40
N GLU A 61 3.95 0.76 -18.86
CA GLU A 61 4.86 -0.14 -19.54
C GLU A 61 4.66 -1.53 -18.94
N MET A 62 4.16 -2.48 -19.73
CA MET A 62 3.87 -3.84 -19.30
C MET A 62 4.84 -4.83 -19.96
N GLY A 63 5.09 -5.97 -19.34
CA GLY A 63 5.97 -6.99 -19.91
C GLY A 63 7.45 -6.61 -19.91
N ARG A 64 7.86 -5.72 -19.01
CA ARG A 64 9.27 -5.40 -18.80
C ARG A 64 9.96 -6.51 -18.03
N ASP A 65 11.27 -6.59 -18.18
CA ASP A 65 12.11 -7.33 -17.25
C ASP A 65 12.19 -6.56 -15.93
N ALA A 66 11.90 -7.23 -14.81
CA ALA A 66 11.90 -6.64 -13.48
C ALA A 66 13.24 -5.99 -13.10
N ALA A 67 14.37 -6.50 -13.61
CA ALA A 67 15.70 -5.92 -13.37
C ALA A 67 15.90 -4.57 -14.09
N THR A 68 15.02 -4.24 -15.04
CA THR A 68 15.10 -3.01 -15.84
C THR A 68 14.16 -1.90 -15.34
N LEU A 69 13.38 -2.16 -14.28
CA LEU A 69 12.53 -1.14 -13.66
C LEU A 69 13.36 0.01 -13.11
N ASN A 70 12.89 1.23 -13.31
CA ASN A 70 13.61 2.44 -12.92
C ASN A 70 12.69 3.55 -12.39
N ARG A 71 11.37 3.29 -12.31
CA ARG A 71 10.37 4.31 -11.94
C ARG A 71 10.06 4.43 -10.46
N SER A 72 10.46 3.48 -9.61
CA SER A 72 10.16 3.52 -8.16
C SER A 72 11.39 3.36 -7.26
N GLY A 73 12.58 3.17 -7.84
CA GLY A 73 13.78 2.80 -7.07
C GLY A 73 13.81 1.31 -6.66
N VAL A 74 12.77 0.55 -7.00
CA VAL A 74 12.70 -0.91 -6.78
C VAL A 74 12.82 -1.62 -8.13
N ALA A 75 13.72 -2.59 -8.17
CA ALA A 75 13.88 -3.52 -9.29
C ALA A 75 13.78 -4.96 -8.76
N GLY A 76 13.32 -5.86 -9.61
CA GLY A 76 13.20 -7.29 -9.30
C GLY A 76 14.28 -8.13 -9.98
N PRO A 77 14.20 -9.46 -9.85
CA PRO A 77 15.14 -10.39 -10.46
C PRO A 77 15.07 -10.36 -11.99
N THR A 78 16.22 -10.53 -12.66
CA THR A 78 16.31 -10.64 -14.12
C THR A 78 15.43 -11.77 -14.66
N GLY A 79 14.79 -11.53 -15.80
CA GLY A 79 13.92 -12.50 -16.47
C GLY A 79 12.52 -12.63 -15.86
N THR A 80 12.20 -11.83 -14.83
CA THR A 80 10.86 -11.83 -14.21
C THR A 80 9.98 -10.79 -14.88
N TYR A 81 8.71 -11.13 -15.10
CA TYR A 81 7.71 -10.19 -15.61
C TYR A 81 7.53 -9.02 -14.65
N ALA A 82 7.50 -7.81 -15.20
CA ALA A 82 7.17 -6.61 -14.45
C ALA A 82 6.40 -5.60 -15.28
N GLN A 83 5.78 -4.67 -14.55
CA GLN A 83 5.11 -3.51 -15.09
C GLN A 83 5.50 -2.26 -14.30
N GLN A 84 5.46 -1.10 -14.94
CA GLN A 84 5.61 0.19 -14.27
C GLN A 84 4.74 1.24 -14.97
N ALA A 85 4.36 2.28 -14.25
CA ALA A 85 3.63 3.41 -14.80
C ALA A 85 4.21 4.71 -14.24
N ARG A 86 3.89 5.85 -14.87
CA ARG A 86 4.15 7.14 -14.24
C ARG A 86 3.18 7.39 -13.09
N THR A 87 1.91 7.08 -13.30
CA THR A 87 0.86 7.28 -12.31
C THR A 87 -0.11 6.10 -12.36
N LEU A 88 -0.50 5.62 -11.19
CA LEU A 88 -1.58 4.65 -11.01
C LEU A 88 -2.58 5.29 -10.06
N THR A 89 -3.81 5.47 -10.53
CA THR A 89 -4.94 5.90 -9.71
C THR A 89 -5.83 4.69 -9.49
N ILE A 90 -6.16 4.40 -8.23
CA ILE A 90 -7.11 3.36 -7.85
C ILE A 90 -8.23 4.02 -7.06
N THR A 91 -9.48 3.88 -7.52
CA THR A 91 -10.67 4.24 -6.74
C THR A 91 -11.32 2.99 -6.16
N ASP A 92 -12.02 3.14 -5.04
CA ASP A 92 -12.62 2.04 -4.29
C ASP A 92 -11.61 0.91 -3.98
N MET A 93 -10.41 1.33 -3.57
CA MET A 93 -9.27 0.44 -3.35
C MET A 93 -9.49 -0.41 -2.10
N ARG A 94 -9.41 -1.73 -2.27
CA ARG A 94 -9.19 -2.68 -1.17
C ARG A 94 -7.87 -3.39 -1.41
N LEU A 95 -7.04 -3.44 -0.37
CA LEU A 95 -5.67 -3.91 -0.46
C LEU A 95 -5.38 -4.86 0.69
N GLU A 96 -4.88 -6.05 0.35
CA GLU A 96 -4.36 -7.02 1.31
C GLU A 96 -2.86 -7.17 1.08
N ALA A 97 -2.08 -6.95 2.14
CA ALA A 97 -0.63 -6.97 2.11
C ALA A 97 -0.08 -7.86 3.22
N TRP A 98 1.01 -8.57 2.89
CA TRP A 98 1.83 -9.27 3.88
C TRP A 98 2.73 -8.31 4.64
N SER A 99 3.25 -7.30 3.95
CA SER A 99 4.08 -6.27 4.56
C SER A 99 3.96 -4.94 3.81
N LEU A 100 4.11 -3.86 4.56
CA LEU A 100 4.23 -2.50 4.03
C LEU A 100 5.41 -1.84 4.72
N THR A 101 6.37 -1.38 3.93
CA THR A 101 7.51 -0.59 4.38
C THR A 101 7.50 0.74 3.66
N ALA A 102 7.77 1.83 4.36
CA ALA A 102 7.88 3.16 3.78
C ALA A 102 9.12 3.86 4.32
N GLY A 103 9.89 4.52 3.45
CA GLY A 103 11.00 5.38 3.87
C GLY A 103 10.51 6.57 4.69
N MET A 104 9.35 7.13 4.31
CA MET A 104 8.62 8.12 5.10
C MET A 104 7.13 7.85 5.02
N PHE A 105 6.47 7.81 6.17
CA PHE A 105 5.02 7.73 6.29
C PHE A 105 4.53 8.92 7.12
N SER A 106 4.00 9.96 6.45
CA SER A 106 3.53 11.16 7.13
C SER A 106 2.06 11.01 7.49
N LEU A 107 1.83 10.72 8.77
CA LEU A 107 0.50 10.64 9.39
C LEU A 107 0.02 12.00 9.92
N SER A 108 0.46 13.11 9.32
CA SER A 108 0.15 14.47 9.79
C SER A 108 -1.37 14.72 9.95
N ASP A 109 -2.22 13.93 9.28
CA ASP A 109 -3.68 13.98 9.40
C ASP A 109 -4.36 12.61 9.61
N ALA A 110 -3.60 11.59 10.05
CA ALA A 110 -4.17 10.29 10.37
C ALA A 110 -4.25 10.07 11.88
N SER A 111 -5.22 9.27 12.30
CA SER A 111 -5.31 8.75 13.66
C SER A 111 -4.78 7.32 13.70
N LEU A 112 -4.07 7.00 14.79
CA LEU A 112 -3.60 5.65 15.11
C LEU A 112 -4.26 5.23 16.43
N SER A 113 -4.95 4.09 16.43
CA SER A 113 -5.61 3.55 17.63
C SER A 113 -5.45 2.04 17.74
N VAL A 114 -5.57 1.53 18.96
CA VAL A 114 -5.64 0.09 19.25
C VAL A 114 -7.03 -0.21 19.78
N GLU A 115 -7.76 -1.05 19.05
CA GLU A 115 -9.11 -1.49 19.37
C GLU A 115 -9.06 -2.90 19.97
N ARG A 116 -9.95 -3.21 20.93
CA ARG A 116 -10.03 -4.57 21.51
C ARG A 116 -10.84 -5.48 20.60
N GLY A 117 -10.38 -6.72 20.44
CA GLY A 117 -11.01 -7.72 19.56
C GLY A 117 -10.56 -7.58 18.10
N GLU A 118 -11.23 -8.36 17.24
CA GLU A 118 -11.03 -8.35 15.79
C GLU A 118 -11.99 -7.33 15.17
N GLN A 119 -11.45 -6.19 14.75
CA GLN A 119 -12.19 -5.09 14.14
C GLN A 119 -11.49 -4.65 12.84
N PRO A 120 -11.38 -5.53 11.83
CA PRO A 120 -10.73 -5.17 10.58
C PRO A 120 -11.49 -4.05 9.86
N CYS A 121 -10.76 -3.26 9.09
CA CYS A 121 -11.36 -2.32 8.15
C CYS A 121 -12.25 -3.07 7.15
N PRO A 122 -13.38 -2.47 6.74
CA PRO A 122 -14.34 -3.09 5.84
C PRO A 122 -13.76 -3.41 4.46
#